data_AF-A0A357CTV3-F1
#
_entry.id   AF-A0A357CTV3-F1
#
_cell.length_a   1.000
_cell.length_b   1.000
_cell.length_c   1.000
_cell.angle_alpha   90.00
_cell.angle_beta   90.00
_cell.angle_gamma   90.00
#
_symmetry.space_group_name_H-M   'P 1'
#
loop_
_entity.id
_entity.type
_entity.pdbx_description
1 polymer ?
#
loop_
_entity_poly.entity_id
_entity_poly.type
_entity_poly.pdbx_seq_one_letter_code
_entity_poly.pdbx_strand_id
1 'polypeptide(L)' 'MKYPVLVEGKYDKIRLSNIISSPVIALGGFSVFNDSEKLALIRQMSLKKCIIILTDSASAGMIIRNKLKGMVEKD' A
#
# COMPACT_ATOMS: atom_id res chain seq x y z
N MET A 1 6.63 13.02 7.39
CA MET A 1 7.06 11.78 6.69
C MET A 1 7.24 12.08 5.21
N LYS A 2 8.23 11.46 4.54
CA LYS A 2 8.58 11.74 3.13
C LYS A 2 7.94 10.77 2.12
N TYR A 3 7.50 9.61 2.59
CA TYR A 3 7.12 8.49 1.73
C TYR A 3 5.62 8.19 1.81
N PRO A 4 4.92 8.01 0.68
CA PRO A 4 3.53 7.56 0.66
C PRO A 4 3.32 6.24 1.42
N VAL A 5 2.15 6.14 2.06
CA VAL A 5 1.75 4.99 2.89
C VAL A 5 0.62 4.22 2.22
N LEU A 6 0.85 2.95 1.96
CA LEU A 6 -0.14 1.99 1.47
C LEU A 6 -0.82 1.32 2.65
N VAL A 7 -2.15 1.38 2.71
CA VAL A 7 -2.97 0.83 3.79
C VAL A 7 -4.02 -0.13 3.25
N GLU A 8 -4.47 -1.08 4.07
CA GLU A 8 -5.41 -2.12 3.64
C GLU A 8 -6.79 -1.55 3.29
N GLY A 9 -7.37 -0.76 4.19
CA GLY A 9 -8.74 -0.28 4.09
C GLY A 9 -8.90 1.24 4.01
N LYS A 10 -10.13 1.65 3.67
CA LYS A 10 -10.52 3.07 3.67
C LYS A 10 -10.46 3.72 5.06
N TYR A 11 -10.73 2.94 6.11
CA TYR A 11 -10.74 3.45 7.49
C TYR A 11 -9.34 3.76 7.98
N ASP A 12 -8.36 2.92 7.63
CA ASP A 12 -6.93 3.18 7.91
C ASP A 12 -6.48 4.46 7.23
N LYS A 13 -6.88 4.64 5.96
CA LYS A 13 -6.58 5.86 5.21
C LYS A 13 -7.12 7.09 5.92
N ILE A 14 -8.38 7.07 6.36
CA ILE A 14 -9.02 8.20 7.05
C ILE A 14 -8.28 8.51 8.35
N ARG A 15 -7.97 7.49 9.16
CA ARG A 15 -7.26 7.66 10.44
C ARG A 15 -5.85 8.20 10.26
N LEU A 16 -5.07 7.63 9.34
CA LEU A 16 -3.69 8.06 9.09
C LEU A 16 -3.60 9.43 8.44
N SER A 17 -4.49 9.75 7.50
CA SER A 17 -4.48 11.06 6.82
C SER A 17 -4.68 12.23 7.79
N ASN A 18 -5.28 12.00 8.97
CA ASN A 18 -5.43 13.02 10.00
C ASN A 18 -4.17 13.24 10.85
N ILE A 19 -3.19 12.33 10.77
CA ILE A 19 -2.00 12.32 11.64
C ILE A 19 -0.73 12.59 10.82
N ILE A 20 -0.72 12.25 9.53
CA ILE A 20 0.44 12.42 8.65
C ILE A 20 0.10 13.24 7.41
N SER A 21 1.03 14.11 7.00
CA SER A 21 0.91 14.90 5.76
C SER A 21 1.33 14.15 4.50
N SER A 22 1.77 12.89 4.63
CA SER A 22 2.21 12.08 3.48
C SER A 22 1.00 11.47 2.76
N PRO A 23 1.03 11.26 1.43
CA PRO A 23 -0.08 10.63 0.73
C PRO A 23 -0.39 9.23 1.28
N VAL A 24 -1.66 9.00 1.60
CA VAL A 24 -2.15 7.69 2.08
C VAL A 24 -3.07 7.06 1.03
N ILE A 25 -2.71 5.86 0.58
CA ILE A 25 -3.37 5.12 -0.50
C ILE A 25 -3.99 3.86 0.07
N ALA A 26 -5.31 3.72 -0.06
CA ALA A 26 -6.01 2.50 0.35
C ALA A 26 -5.99 1.46 -0.78
N LEU A 27 -5.64 0.23 -0.44
CA LEU A 27 -5.59 -0.90 -1.36
C LEU A 27 -7.00 -1.44 -1.64
N GLY A 28 -7.89 -1.41 -0.65
CA GLY A 28 -9.22 -2.01 -0.78
C GLY A 28 -9.18 -3.53 -0.58
N GLY A 29 -8.31 -4.00 0.31
CA GLY A 29 -8.08 -5.43 0.53
C GLY A 29 -7.56 -6.13 -0.73
N PHE A 30 -8.10 -7.31 -1.03
CA PHE A 30 -7.72 -8.11 -2.19
C PHE A 30 -8.16 -7.52 -3.54
N SER A 31 -9.10 -6.57 -3.56
CA SER A 31 -9.58 -5.96 -4.82
C SER A 31 -8.48 -5.22 -5.58
N VAL A 32 -7.42 -4.76 -4.89
CA VAL A 32 -6.25 -4.13 -5.52
C VAL A 32 -5.62 -5.00 -6.60
N PHE A 33 -5.69 -6.33 -6.48
CA PHE A 33 -5.05 -7.24 -7.42
C PHE A 33 -5.79 -7.36 -8.75
N ASN A 34 -7.02 -6.83 -8.83
CA ASN A 34 -7.81 -6.76 -10.05
C ASN A 34 -7.77 -5.36 -10.69
N ASP A 35 -7.12 -4.40 -10.02
CA ASP A 35 -7.06 -2.99 -10.41
C ASP A 35 -5.69 -2.71 -11.06
N SER A 36 -5.62 -2.87 -12.38
CA SER A 36 -4.38 -2.74 -13.14
C SER A 36 -3.77 -1.34 -13.06
N GLU A 37 -4.61 -0.30 -13.01
CA GLU A 37 -4.16 1.10 -12.86
C GLU A 37 -3.52 1.32 -11.48
N LYS A 38 -4.18 0.87 -10.41
CA LYS A 38 -3.65 1.00 -9.04
C LYS A 38 -2.37 0.19 -8.87
N LEU A 39 -2.27 -1.00 -9.45
CA LEU A 39 -1.03 -1.79 -9.46
C LEU A 39 0.10 -1.09 -10.23
N ALA A 40 -0.19 -0.48 -11.39
CA ALA A 40 0.79 0.28 -12.15
C ALA A 40 1.33 1.47 -11.36
N LEU A 41 0.44 2.19 -10.66
CA LEU A 41 0.83 3.29 -9.77
C LEU A 41 1.74 2.80 -8.64
N ILE A 42 1.36 1.72 -7.93
CA ILE A 42 2.17 1.14 -6.85
C ILE A 42 3.55 0.72 -7.35
N ARG A 43 3.62 0.10 -8.53
CA ARG A 43 4.88 -0.32 -9.17
C ARG A 43 5.76 0.88 -9.53
N GLN A 44 5.20 1.95 -10.09
CA GLN A 44 5.98 3.16 -10.39
C GLN A 44 6.52 3.81 -9.11
N MET A 45 5.74 3.82 -8.03
CA MET A 45 6.14 4.36 -6.74
C MET A 45 7.23 3.52 -6.07
N SER A 46 7.16 2.19 -6.22
CA SER A 46 8.15 1.27 -5.65
C SER A 46 9.50 1.34 -6.31
N LEU A 47 9.56 1.56 -7.63
CA LEU A 47 10.81 1.77 -8.37
C LEU A 47 11.63 2.95 -7.83
N LYS A 48 10.96 3.95 -7.25
CA LYS A 48 11.62 5.10 -6.61
C LYS A 48 12.06 4.82 -5.16
N LYS A 49 11.88 3.60 -4.65
CA LYS A 49 12.13 3.17 -3.26
C LYS A 49 11.45 4.07 -2.21
N CYS A 50 10.26 4.57 -2.55
CA CYS A 50 9.61 5.65 -1.80
C CYS A 50 8.28 5.23 -1.16
N ILE A 51 8.02 3.95 -0.88
CA ILE A 51 6.72 3.50 -0.33
C ILE A 51 6.86 2.84 1.04
N ILE A 52 5.88 3.07 1.90
CA ILE A 52 5.69 2.37 3.18
C ILE A 52 4.43 1.53 3.07
N ILE A 53 4.50 0.24 3.45
CA ILE A 53 3.33 -0.65 3.50
C ILE A 53 2.93 -0.84 4.96
N LEU A 54 1.70 -0.47 5.31
CA LEU A 54 1.13 -0.60 6.65
C LEU A 54 -0.17 -1.40 6.58
N THR A 55 -0.08 -2.69 6.93
CA THR A 55 -1.22 -3.62 6.95
C THR A 55 -1.37 -4.24 8.33
N ASP A 56 -2.58 -4.68 8.65
CA ASP A 56 -2.87 -5.36 9.91
C ASP A 56 -2.08 -6.68 10.01
N SER A 57 -1.81 -7.10 11.25
CA SER A 57 -1.10 -8.35 11.55
C SER A 57 -1.93 -9.61 11.30
N ALA A 58 -3.16 -9.49 10.79
CA ALA A 58 -4.05 -10.60 10.47
C ALA A 58 -3.60 -11.35 9.18
N SER A 59 -4.15 -12.54 8.98
CA SER A 59 -3.84 -13.40 7.83
C SER A 59 -4.03 -12.68 6.48
N ALA A 60 -5.10 -11.91 6.33
CA ALA A 60 -5.37 -11.14 5.11
C ALA A 60 -4.30 -10.07 4.84
N GLY A 61 -4.00 -9.24 5.84
CA GLY A 61 -2.96 -8.21 5.76
C GLY A 61 -1.57 -8.77 5.49
N MET A 62 -1.25 -9.97 6.00
CA MET A 62 -0.01 -10.69 5.69
C MET A 62 0.04 -11.16 4.23
N ILE A 63 -1.07 -11.71 3.70
CA ILE A 63 -1.13 -12.16 2.29
C ILE A 63 -0.99 -10.96 1.34
N ILE A 64 -1.73 -9.87 1.60
CA ILE A 64 -1.66 -8.64 0.79
C ILE A 64 -0.23 -8.09 0.81
N ARG A 65 0.38 -7.98 1.99
CA ARG A 65 1.77 -7.52 2.15
C ARG A 65 2.75 -8.38 1.36
N ASN A 66 2.66 -9.71 1.45
CA ASN A 66 3.56 -10.62 0.75
C ASN A 66 3.40 -10.53 -0.77
N LYS A 67 2.16 -10.41 -1.24
CA LYS A 67 1.89 -10.29 -2.68
C LYS A 67 2.39 -8.95 -3.24
N LEU A 68 2.15 -7.85 -2.52
CA LEU A 68 2.72 -6.54 -2.87
C LEU A 68 4.25 -6.59 -2.87
N LYS A 69 4.88 -7.21 -1.86
CA LYS A 69 6.34 -7.38 -1.77
C LYS A 69 6.91 -8.11 -3.00
N GLY A 70 6.20 -9.11 -3.52
CA GLY A 70 6.59 -9.79 -4.76
C GLY A 70 6.42 -8.92 -6.01
N MET A 71 5.47 -7.98 -6.02
CA MET A 71 5.23 -7.06 -7.14
C MET A 71 6.21 -5.89 -7.17
N VAL A 72 6.71 -5.49 -6.01
CA VAL A 72 7.68 -4.39 -5.85
C VAL A 72 9.12 -4.89 -5.92
N GLU A 73 9.38 -5.90 -6.74
CA GLU A 73 10.57 -6.75 -6.72
C GLU A 73 11.89 -5.98 -6.55
N LYS A 74 12.76 -6.64 -5.78
CA LYS A 74 14.00 -6.19 -5.14
C LYS A 74 15.12 -5.91 -6.13
N ASP A 75 15.93 -4.90 -5.81
CA ASP A 75 17.38 -5.03 -6.00
C ASP A 75 17.92 -6.15 -5.09
#